data_AF-A0A8E2DY79-F1
#
_entry.id   AF-A0A8E2DY79-F1
#
_cell.length_a   1.000
_cell.length_b   1.000
_cell.length_c   1.000
_cell.angle_alpha   90.00
_cell.angle_beta   90.00
_cell.angle_gamma   90.00
#
_symmetry.space_group_name_H-M   'P 1'
#
loop_
_entity.id
_entity.type
_entity.pdbx_description
1 polymer ?
#
loop_
_entity_poly.entity_id
_entity_poly.type
_entity_poly.pdbx_seq_one_letter_code
_entity_poly.pdbx_strand_id
1 'polypeptide(L)' 'RTFFITTNGYFGIGHPLAREGDLVCVVLTAHVPFVLRPTSRREYEFVGDSYVHGISEGEII' A
#
# COMPACT_ATOMS: atom_id res chain seq x y z
N ARG A 1 9.18 7.94 -6.07
CA ARG A 1 9.03 6.74 -5.20
C ARG A 1 9.28 7.22 -3.78
N THR A 2 8.52 6.73 -2.81
CA THR A 2 8.59 7.19 -1.41
C THR A 2 8.73 5.98 -0.48
N PHE A 3 9.68 6.05 0.45
CA PHE A 3 9.82 5.05 1.50
C PHE A 3 8.76 5.29 2.59
N PHE A 4 8.14 4.22 3.07
CA PHE A 4 7.15 4.29 4.14
C PHE A 4 7.30 3.11 5.11
N ILE A 5 6.76 3.31 6.31
CA ILE A 5 6.57 2.26 7.32
C ILE A 5 5.09 2.28 7.69
N THR A 6 4.44 1.12 7.61
CA THR A 6 3.04 0.92 8.00
C THR A 6 2.91 0.88 9.52
N THR A 7 1.70 1.12 10.04
CA THR A 7 1.42 1.01 11.49
C THR A 7 1.65 -0.40 12.04
N ASN A 8 1.63 -1.42 11.18
CA ASN A 8 1.90 -2.81 11.55
C ASN A 8 3.39 -3.18 11.48
N GLY A 9 4.28 -2.22 11.23
CA GLY A 9 5.73 -2.42 11.21
C GLY A 9 6.31 -2.89 9.87
N TYR A 10 5.48 -3.15 8.84
CA TYR A 10 5.98 -3.41 7.49
C TYR A 10 6.56 -2.15 6.87
N PHE A 11 7.63 -2.28 6.08
CA PHE A 11 8.21 -1.16 5.33
C PHE A 11 8.19 -1.46 3.83
N GLY A 12 8.19 -0.39 3.04
CA GLY A 12 8.03 -0.51 1.60
C GLY A 12 8.39 0.74 0.82
N ILE A 13 8.25 0.63 -0.50
CA ILE A 13 8.44 1.70 -1.47
C ILE A 13 7.14 1.89 -2.24
N GLY A 14 6.56 3.08 -2.17
CA GLY A 14 5.30 3.43 -2.82
C GLY A 14 5.42 4.56 -3.84
N HIS A 15 4.26 4.93 -4.38
CA HIS A 15 4.09 6.08 -5.28
C HIS A 15 4.55 7.40 -4.62
N PRO A 16 5.14 8.37 -5.37
CA PRO A 16 5.54 9.67 -4.81
C PRO A 16 4.44 10.44 -4.06
N LEU A 17 3.17 10.20 -4.40
CA LEU A 17 2.02 10.86 -3.78
C LEU A 17 1.50 10.15 -2.51
N ALA A 18 2.12 9.05 -2.12
CA ALA A 18 1.81 8.36 -0.87
C ALA A 18 2.13 9.27 0.32
N ARG A 19 1.25 9.29 1.31
CA ARG A 19 1.38 10.11 2.52
C ARG A 19 0.78 9.40 3.74
N GLU A 20 1.01 9.96 4.92
CA GLU A 20 0.40 9.46 6.16
C GLU A 20 -1.14 9.45 6.06
N GLY A 21 -1.74 8.36 6.56
CA GLY A 21 -3.18 8.10 6.45
C GLY A 21 -3.59 7.30 5.21
N ASP A 22 -2.70 7.13 4.23
CA ASP A 22 -2.92 6.15 3.15
C ASP A 22 -2.80 4.72 3.69
N LEU A 23 -3.53 3.80 3.06
CA LEU A 23 -3.58 2.39 3.41
C LEU A 23 -2.82 1.55 2.38
N VAL A 24 -2.07 0.58 2.87
CA VAL A 24 -1.51 -0.48 2.04
C VAL A 24 -2.50 -1.64 2.03
N CYS A 25 -2.97 -2.02 0.84
CA CYS A 25 -3.96 -3.07 0.66
C CYS A 25 -3.43 -4.16 -0.27
N VAL A 26 -3.50 -5.41 0.19
CA VAL A 26 -3.28 -6.57 -0.67
C VAL A 26 -4.57 -6.83 -1.44
N VAL A 27 -4.50 -6.72 -2.77
CA VAL A 27 -5.63 -6.99 -3.65
C VAL A 27 -5.47 -8.40 -4.19
N LEU A 28 -6.46 -9.27 -3.96
CA LEU A 28 -6.39 -10.72 -4.25
C LEU A 28 -5.98 -11.07 -5.69
N THR A 29 -6.30 -10.20 -6.65
CA THR A 29 -6.00 -10.41 -8.07
C THR A 29 -4.76 -9.65 -8.55
N ALA A 30 -4.14 -8.84 -7.69
CA ALA A 30 -2.95 -8.08 -8.03
C ALA A 30 -1.68 -8.79 -7.53
N HIS A 31 -0.61 -8.68 -8.29
CA HIS A 31 0.70 -9.23 -7.93
C HIS A 31 1.48 -8.37 -6.93
N VAL A 32 1.01 -7.15 -6.64
CA VAL A 32 1.66 -6.21 -5.73
C VAL A 32 0.62 -5.49 -4.86
N PRO A 33 0.96 -5.08 -3.63
CA PRO A 33 0.09 -4.26 -2.81
C PRO A 33 -0.18 -2.88 -3.41
N PHE A 34 -1.38 -2.37 -3.19
CA PHE A 34 -1.79 -1.04 -3.63
C PHE A 34 -1.82 -0.06 -2.47
N VAL A 35 -1.47 1.19 -2.76
CA VAL A 35 -1.68 2.32 -1.86
C VAL A 35 -3.03 2.93 -2.18
N LEU A 36 -3.93 2.88 -1.20
CA LEU A 36 -5.30 3.38 -1.29
C LEU A 36 -5.51 4.51 -0.29
N ARG A 37 -6.19 5.57 -0.71
CA ARG A 37 -6.54 6.70 0.16
C ARG A 37 -8.02 6.71 0.48
N PRO A 38 -8.42 6.63 1.76
CA PRO A 38 -9.83 6.67 2.14
C PRO A 38 -10.44 8.04 1.82
N THR A 39 -11.69 8.05 1.34
CA THR A 39 -12.48 9.28 1.14
C THR A 39 -13.61 9.38 2.16
N SER A 40 -14.25 10.55 2.24
CA SER A 40 -15.42 10.75 3.11
C SER A 40 -16.65 9.92 2.69
N ARG A 41 -16.64 9.34 1.48
CA ARG A 41 -17.78 8.62 0.88
C ARG A 41 -17.70 7.10 1.04
N ARG A 42 -16.86 6.58 1.93
CA ARG A 42 -16.56 5.13 2.05
C ARG A 42 -16.00 4.52 0.76
N GLU A 43 -15.34 5.34 -0.03
CA GLU A 43 -14.63 4.94 -1.24
C GLU A 43 -13.13 5.08 -0.99
N TYR A 44 -12.35 4.53 -1.91
CA TYR A 44 -10.89 4.63 -1.88
C TYR A 44 -10.39 5.16 -3.21
N GLU A 45 -9.53 6.18 -3.14
CA GLU A 45 -8.76 6.63 -4.30
C GLU A 45 -7.53 5.75 -4.47
N PHE A 46 -7.27 5.32 -5.70
CA PHE A 46 -6.05 4.62 -6.03
C PHE A 46 -4.89 5.62 -6.14
N VAL A 47 -3.91 5.50 -5.25
CA VAL A 47 -2.72 6.38 -5.23
C VAL A 47 -1.60 5.80 -6.10
N GLY A 48 -1.45 4.47 -6.09
CA GLY A 48 -0.46 3.77 -6.91
C GLY A 48 -0.15 2.37 -6.38
N ASP A 49 0.75 1.70 -7.07
CA ASP A 49 1.34 0.44 -6.63
C ASP A 49 2.42 0.66 -5.55
N SER A 50 2.73 -0.42 -4.85
CA SER A 50 3.81 -0.42 -3.86
C SER A 50 4.52 -1.77 -3.80
N TYR A 51 5.80 -1.72 -3.49
CA TYR A 51 6.55 -2.87 -3.00
C TYR A 51 6.52 -2.84 -1.48
N VAL A 52 6.17 -3.96 -0.86
CA VAL A 52 6.24 -4.13 0.60
C VAL A 52 7.03 -5.38 0.87
N HIS A 53 8.10 -5.24 1.64
CA HIS A 53 8.98 -6.36 1.96
C HIS A 53 8.21 -7.47 2.70
N GLY A 54 8.48 -8.73 2.35
CA GLY A 54 7.74 -9.91 2.84
C GLY A 54 6.37 -10.12 2.18
N ILE A 55 5.60 -9.06 1.89
CA ILE A 55 4.29 -9.20 1.23
C ILE A 55 4.46 -9.43 -0.28
N SER A 56 5.25 -8.60 -0.95
CA SER A 56 5.47 -8.69 -2.41
C SER A 56 6.30 -9.92 -2.83
N GLU A 57 6.93 -10.61 -1.87
CA GLU A 57 7.67 -11.86 -2.07
C GLU A 57 6.79 -13.11 -1.87
N GLY A 58 5.51 -12.92 -1.53
CA GLY A 58 4.55 -14.02 -1.34
C GLY A 58 4.68 -14.74 0.00
N GLU A 59 5.39 -14.16 0.97
CA GLU A 59 5.60 -14.75 2.29
C GLU A 59 4.40 -14.54 3.23
N ILE A 60 3.43 -13.73 2.81
CA ILE A 60 2.23 -13.37 3.57
C ILE A 60 1.00 -13.62 2.70
N ILE A 61 0.26 -14.69 3.01
CA ILE A 61 -1.06 -15.07 2.47
C ILE A 61 -1.98 -15.46 3.62
#